data_AF-A0A397CU74-F1
#
_entry.id   AF-A0A397CU74-F1
#
_cell.length_a   1.000
_cell.length_b   1.000
_cell.length_c   1.000
_cell.angle_alpha   90.00
_cell.angle_beta   90.00
_cell.angle_gamma   90.00
#
_symmetry.space_group_name_H-M   'P 1'
#
loop_
_entity.id
_entity.type
_entity.pdbx_description
1 polymer ?
#
loop_
_entity_poly.entity_id
_entity_poly.type
_entity_poly.pdbx_seq_one_letter_code
_entity_poly.pdbx_strand_id
1 'polypeptide(L)'
;MANDLPAWFERLSKSQPLDVTSLLRLIALSKEHLANQPTLLDLPAPITICGDIHGQFSDLLTLMTLDIGQRILFLGDFVDRGSHSVETISFLLVRMKYNGDTRVYKAFMDVFDYLPLGTSSVQLILTHMYIPGALVNNQLLAIHGGLSPAIHYLDQIRMINRVMEIPSDGAFADLVWSDPEPKTNGFHLVSRPPTIRILKAI
;
A
#
# COMPACT_ATOMS: atom_id res chain seq x y z
N MET A 1 -21.19 16.05 11.22
CA MET A 1 -20.15 15.45 12.09
C MET A 1 -18.89 16.27 11.91
N ALA A 2 -18.26 16.72 12.99
CA ALA A 2 -17.05 17.54 12.91
C ALA A 2 -15.96 16.81 12.11
N ASN A 3 -15.31 17.54 11.19
CA ASN A 3 -14.21 17.01 10.41
C ASN A 3 -12.97 16.99 11.30
N ASP A 4 -12.68 15.86 11.95
CA ASP A 4 -11.54 15.70 12.86
C ASP A 4 -10.20 15.51 12.13
N LEU A 5 -10.23 15.39 10.79
CA LEU A 5 -9.07 15.18 9.94
C LEU A 5 -7.93 16.23 10.11
N PRO A 6 -8.18 17.56 10.20
CA PRO A 6 -7.13 18.54 10.48
C PRO A 6 -6.42 18.26 11.81
N ALA A 7 -7.19 17.98 12.86
CA ALA A 7 -6.66 17.76 14.19
C ALA A 7 -5.85 16.46 14.26
N TRP A 8 -6.33 15.40 13.62
CA TRP A 8 -5.58 14.15 13.49
C TRP A 8 -4.29 14.34 12.68
N PHE A 9 -4.32 15.14 11.61
CA PHE A 9 -3.15 15.44 10.80
C PHE A 9 -2.08 16.18 11.61
N GLU A 10 -2.47 17.23 12.33
CA GLU A 10 -1.55 18.01 13.17
C GLU A 10 -0.93 17.13 14.27
N ARG A 11 -1.76 16.31 14.92
CA ARG A 11 -1.32 15.39 15.98
C ARG A 11 -0.29 14.38 15.45
N LEU A 12 -0.60 13.71 14.35
CA LEU A 12 0.31 12.73 13.73
C LEU A 12 1.59 13.39 13.20
N SER A 13 1.52 14.63 12.70
CA SER A 13 2.71 15.38 12.25
C SER A 13 3.69 15.70 13.39
N LYS A 14 3.22 15.66 14.65
CA LYS A 14 4.03 15.79 15.86
C LYS A 14 4.42 14.44 16.47
N SER A 15 4.29 13.34 15.72
CA SER A 15 4.52 11.96 16.17
C SER A 15 3.69 11.56 17.39
N GLN A 16 2.47 12.08 17.49
CA GLN A 16 1.53 11.69 18.53
C GLN A 16 0.50 10.71 17.94
N PRO A 17 0.37 9.49 18.48
CA PRO A 17 -0.57 8.50 17.97
C PRO A 17 -2.02 8.92 18.21
N LEU A 18 -2.92 8.45 17.34
CA LEU A 18 -4.36 8.54 17.56
C LEU A 18 -4.80 7.52 18.61
N ASP A 19 -5.86 7.83 19.35
CA ASP A 19 -6.53 6.83 20.16
C ASP A 19 -7.25 5.79 19.27
N VAL A 20 -7.56 4.63 19.84
CA VAL A 20 -8.17 3.50 19.12
C VAL A 20 -9.49 3.90 18.45
N THR A 21 -10.33 4.71 19.08
CA THR A 21 -11.61 5.13 18.52
C THR A 21 -11.42 6.04 17.31
N SER A 22 -10.52 7.02 17.41
CA SER A 22 -10.16 7.89 16.29
C SER A 22 -9.56 7.10 15.12
N LEU A 23 -8.67 6.14 15.41
CA LEU A 23 -8.07 5.28 14.39
C LEU A 23 -9.11 4.43 13.66
N LEU A 24 -10.00 3.75 14.38
CA LEU A 24 -11.06 2.94 13.77
C LEU A 24 -11.99 3.80 12.89
N ARG A 25 -12.28 5.03 13.32
CA ARG A 25 -13.08 5.98 12.53
C ARG A 25 -12.34 6.42 11.27
N LEU A 26 -11.05 6.71 11.35
CA LEU A 26 -10.22 7.05 10.20
C LEU A 26 -10.17 5.92 9.17
N ILE A 27 -9.99 4.68 9.63
CA ILE A 27 -9.98 3.48 8.77
C ILE A 27 -11.35 3.33 8.10
N ALA A 28 -12.45 3.42 8.86
CA ALA A 28 -13.81 3.32 8.32
C ALA A 28 -14.09 4.40 7.24
N LEU A 29 -13.68 5.65 7.49
CA LEU A 29 -13.78 6.73 6.51
C LEU A 29 -12.96 6.44 5.25
N SER A 30 -11.79 5.82 5.41
CA SER A 30 -10.86 5.52 4.32
C SER A 30 -11.29 4.33 3.47
N LYS A 31 -11.97 3.35 4.06
CA LYS A 31 -12.40 2.11 3.41
C LYS A 31 -13.16 2.35 2.11
N GLU A 32 -14.21 3.18 2.16
CA GLU A 32 -15.07 3.43 0.99
C GLU A 32 -14.28 4.06 -0.16
N HIS A 33 -13.42 5.03 0.14
CA HIS A 33 -12.59 5.68 -0.87
C HIS A 33 -11.62 4.72 -1.54
N LEU A 34 -11.02 3.83 -0.75
CA LEU A 34 -10.07 2.84 -1.24
C LEU A 34 -10.75 1.70 -1.98
N ALA A 35 -11.92 1.22 -1.52
CA ALA A 35 -12.70 0.21 -2.22
C ALA A 35 -13.16 0.67 -3.61
N ASN A 36 -13.41 1.98 -3.78
CA ASN A 36 -13.80 2.58 -5.05
C ASN A 36 -12.63 2.86 -6.00
N GLN A 37 -11.37 2.64 -5.58
CA GLN A 37 -10.22 2.77 -6.49
C GLN A 37 -10.16 1.60 -7.49
N PRO A 38 -9.68 1.82 -8.72
CA PRO A 38 -9.43 0.73 -9.65
C PRO A 38 -8.27 -0.14 -9.16
N THR A 39 -8.24 -1.39 -9.64
CA THR A 39 -7.18 -2.35 -9.35
C THR A 39 -5.82 -1.95 -9.95
N LEU A 40 -5.84 -1.30 -11.12
CA LEU A 40 -4.67 -0.68 -11.75
C LEU A 40 -4.95 0.82 -11.88
N LEU A 41 -4.17 1.65 -11.19
CA LEU A 41 -4.27 3.10 -11.29
C LEU A 41 -3.65 3.58 -12.60
N ASP A 42 -4.25 4.57 -13.25
CA ASP A 42 -3.65 5.28 -14.39
C ASP A 42 -3.19 6.67 -13.92
N LEU A 43 -1.87 6.89 -13.86
CA LEU A 43 -1.28 8.06 -13.22
C LEU A 43 -0.44 8.90 -14.19
N PRO A 44 -0.58 10.24 -14.21
CA PRO A 44 0.24 11.10 -15.05
C PRO A 44 1.62 11.40 -14.41
N ALA A 45 2.65 11.50 -15.24
CA ALA A 45 3.93 12.10 -14.85
C ALA A 45 3.79 13.64 -14.70
N PRO A 46 4.70 14.33 -13.99
CA PRO A 46 5.75 13.77 -13.12
C PRO A 46 5.16 13.16 -11.84
N ILE A 47 5.77 12.07 -11.37
CA ILE A 47 5.44 11.39 -10.12
C ILE A 47 6.71 10.78 -9.53
N THR A 48 6.84 10.84 -8.21
CA THR A 48 7.90 10.15 -7.46
C THR A 48 7.37 8.82 -6.97
N ILE A 49 8.13 7.75 -7.15
CA ILE A 49 7.74 6.42 -6.70
C ILE A 49 8.58 6.05 -5.48
N CYS A 50 7.92 5.67 -4.40
CA CYS A 50 8.52 5.28 -3.14
C CYS A 50 8.23 3.80 -2.86
N GLY A 51 9.26 3.05 -2.48
CA GLY A 51 9.14 1.68 -2.00
C GLY A 51 8.79 1.63 -0.51
N ASP A 52 9.33 0.61 0.15
CA ASP A 52 9.04 0.23 1.54
C ASP A 52 9.28 1.37 2.54
N ILE A 53 8.43 1.42 3.57
CA ILE A 53 8.53 2.35 4.71
C ILE A 53 8.73 1.60 6.04
N HIS A 54 8.14 0.42 6.19
CA HIS A 54 8.32 -0.48 7.33
C HIS A 54 8.26 0.20 8.71
N GLY A 55 7.22 0.99 8.96
CA GLY A 55 7.02 1.66 10.25
C GLY A 55 8.10 2.69 10.62
N GLN A 56 8.95 3.11 9.67
CA GLN A 56 9.97 4.13 9.86
C GLN A 56 9.35 5.54 9.79
N PHE A 57 8.50 5.85 10.76
CA PHE A 57 7.66 7.05 10.73
C PHE A 57 8.46 8.37 10.69
N SER A 58 9.59 8.45 11.38
CA SER A 58 10.48 9.62 11.35
C SER A 58 11.03 9.89 9.94
N ASP A 59 11.38 8.81 9.22
CA ASP A 59 11.88 8.91 7.86
C ASP A 59 10.74 9.30 6.90
N LEU A 60 9.53 8.77 7.10
CA LEU A 60 8.34 9.20 6.36
C LEU A 60 8.04 10.69 6.56
N LEU A 61 8.08 11.21 7.80
CA LEU A 61 7.89 12.64 8.05
C LEU A 61 8.97 13.46 7.33
N THR A 62 10.22 13.03 7.38
CA THR A 62 11.33 13.68 6.68
C THR A 62 11.07 13.68 5.16
N LEU A 63 10.71 12.53 4.58
CA LEU A 63 10.34 12.37 3.17
C LEU A 63 9.25 13.37 2.75
N MET A 64 8.26 13.62 3.62
CA MET A 64 7.16 14.57 3.35
C MET A 64 7.56 16.05 3.40
N THR A 65 8.72 16.37 3.96
CA THR A 65 9.29 17.73 3.97
C THR A 65 10.22 18.01 2.80
N LEU A 66 10.71 16.97 2.14
CA LEU A 66 11.53 17.10 0.93
C LEU A 66 10.69 17.56 -0.25
N ASP A 67 11.27 18.37 -1.14
CA ASP A 67 10.66 18.73 -2.42
C ASP A 67 10.88 17.61 -3.45
N ILE A 68 10.21 16.47 -3.21
CA ILE A 68 10.22 15.31 -4.10
C ILE A 68 9.03 15.33 -5.07
N GLY A 69 8.46 16.52 -5.33
CA GLY A 69 7.38 16.72 -6.28
C GLY A 69 5.97 16.64 -5.69
N GLN A 70 5.00 16.98 -6.55
CA GLN A 70 3.58 17.11 -6.19
C GLN A 70 2.77 15.81 -6.34
N ARG A 71 3.39 14.71 -6.74
CA ARG A 71 2.76 13.38 -6.84
C ARG A 71 3.75 12.36 -6.34
N ILE A 72 3.32 11.54 -5.39
CA ILE A 72 4.08 10.44 -4.81
C ILE A 72 3.19 9.20 -4.89
N LEU A 73 3.73 8.14 -5.46
CA LEU A 73 3.16 6.80 -5.45
C LEU A 73 3.95 5.97 -4.45
N PHE A 74 3.28 5.42 -3.44
CA PHE A 74 3.89 4.41 -2.57
C PHE A 74 3.48 3.02 -3.05
N LEU A 75 4.43 2.08 -3.08
CA LEU A 75 4.24 0.75 -3.63
C LEU A 75 3.81 -0.32 -2.61
N GLY A 76 4.02 -0.12 -1.31
CA GLY A 76 3.68 -1.13 -0.31
C GLY A 76 4.53 -1.03 0.95
N ASP A 77 4.51 -2.10 1.76
CA ASP A 77 5.35 -2.31 2.93
C ASP A 77 5.44 -1.10 3.87
N PHE A 78 4.29 -0.65 4.35
CA PHE A 78 4.22 0.51 5.24
C PHE A 78 4.50 0.18 6.70
N VAL A 79 4.33 -1.08 7.09
CA VAL A 79 4.37 -1.52 8.49
C VAL A 79 5.36 -2.66 8.68
N ASP A 80 5.33 -3.24 9.88
CA ASP A 80 6.28 -4.21 10.40
C ASP A 80 7.65 -3.58 10.60
N ARG A 81 8.65 -4.39 10.98
CA ARG A 81 10.08 -4.08 11.23
C ARG A 81 10.40 -2.85 12.10
N GLY A 82 9.90 -1.66 11.77
CA GLY A 82 9.95 -0.44 12.57
C GLY A 82 8.86 -0.37 13.65
N SER A 83 9.10 0.52 14.62
CA SER A 83 8.29 0.64 15.84
C SER A 83 7.05 1.52 15.72
N HIS A 84 6.85 2.22 14.60
CA HIS A 84 5.80 3.24 14.45
C HIS A 84 4.86 2.93 13.27
N SER A 85 4.48 1.66 13.13
CA SER A 85 3.59 1.17 12.08
C SER A 85 2.20 1.82 12.12
N VAL A 86 1.64 1.99 13.32
CA VAL A 86 0.30 2.59 13.51
C VAL A 86 0.31 4.06 13.11
N GLU A 87 1.33 4.81 13.51
CA GLU A 87 1.52 6.22 13.15
C GLU A 87 1.71 6.37 11.64
N THR A 88 2.50 5.49 11.02
CA THR A 88 2.77 5.47 9.58
C THR A 88 1.49 5.34 8.78
N ILE A 89 0.67 4.31 9.06
CA ILE A 89 -0.59 4.10 8.34
C ILE A 89 -1.60 5.20 8.65
N SER A 90 -1.73 5.61 9.93
CA SER A 90 -2.64 6.67 10.33
C SER A 90 -2.34 7.97 9.57
N PHE A 91 -1.07 8.35 9.50
CA PHE A 91 -0.64 9.56 8.83
C PHE A 91 -0.94 9.51 7.33
N LEU A 92 -0.61 8.40 6.66
CA LEU A 92 -0.91 8.21 5.26
C LEU A 92 -2.42 8.30 5.01
N LEU A 93 -3.25 7.60 5.78
CA LEU A 93 -4.71 7.63 5.65
C LEU A 93 -5.30 9.02 5.84
N VAL A 94 -4.90 9.73 6.90
CA VAL A 94 -5.34 11.11 7.15
C VAL A 94 -4.92 11.99 5.98
N ARG A 95 -3.69 11.89 5.48
CA ARG A 95 -3.20 12.77 4.41
C ARG A 95 -3.97 12.62 3.10
N MET A 96 -4.41 11.41 2.75
CA MET A 96 -5.30 11.19 1.61
C MET A 96 -6.68 11.79 1.81
N LYS A 97 -7.26 11.61 2.99
CA LYS A 97 -8.62 12.10 3.27
C LYS A 97 -8.69 13.60 3.49
N TYR A 98 -7.71 14.15 4.20
CA TYR A 98 -7.71 15.54 4.65
C TYR A 98 -7.36 16.50 3.51
N ASN A 99 -6.29 16.21 2.77
CA ASN A 99 -5.81 17.14 1.76
C ASN A 99 -6.43 16.90 0.37
N GLY A 100 -7.15 15.78 0.16
CA GLY A 100 -7.39 15.28 -1.19
C GLY A 100 -6.08 15.20 -1.98
N ASP A 101 -4.95 14.99 -1.27
CA ASP A 101 -3.63 15.31 -1.78
C ASP A 101 -3.34 14.38 -2.95
N THR A 102 -3.32 14.94 -4.15
CA THR A 102 -2.81 14.24 -5.34
C THR A 102 -1.34 13.86 -5.14
N ARG A 103 -0.67 14.35 -4.10
CA ARG A 103 0.65 13.86 -3.69
C ARG A 103 0.68 12.42 -3.27
N VAL A 104 -0.44 11.78 -2.90
CA VAL A 104 -0.37 10.42 -2.38
C VAL A 104 -1.32 9.54 -3.17
N TYR A 105 -0.82 8.95 -4.25
CA TYR A 105 -1.47 7.84 -4.94
C TYR A 105 -1.04 6.54 -4.27
N LYS A 106 -1.98 5.65 -3.98
CA LYS A 106 -1.78 4.67 -2.91
C LYS A 106 -1.98 3.25 -3.36
N ALA A 107 -0.91 2.48 -3.45
CA ALA A 107 -0.99 1.08 -3.05
C ALA A 107 -0.77 1.04 -1.53
N PHE A 108 -1.73 0.52 -0.77
CA PHE A 108 -1.59 0.26 0.67
C PHE A 108 -1.28 -1.21 0.90
N MET A 109 -0.34 -1.53 1.80
CA MET A 109 -0.19 -2.86 2.38
C MET A 109 0.07 -2.80 3.89
N ASP A 110 -0.47 -3.83 4.54
CA ASP A 110 -0.26 -4.32 5.89
C ASP A 110 -0.51 -3.34 7.04
N VAL A 111 -1.44 -3.69 7.92
CA VAL A 111 -1.50 -3.24 9.32
C VAL A 111 -1.62 -4.53 10.11
N PHE A 112 -0.67 -5.44 9.90
CA PHE A 112 -0.97 -6.85 10.16
C PHE A 112 -0.61 -7.30 11.58
N ASP A 113 0.44 -6.81 12.22
CA ASP A 113 0.88 -7.44 13.49
C ASP A 113 0.89 -6.54 14.75
N TYR A 114 0.59 -5.23 14.64
CA TYR A 114 0.86 -4.27 15.73
C TYR A 114 -0.36 -3.61 16.37
N LEU A 115 -1.57 -3.86 15.89
CA LEU A 115 -2.77 -3.50 16.64
C LEU A 115 -3.21 -4.71 17.46
N PRO A 116 -3.20 -4.66 18.81
CA PRO A 116 -3.83 -5.66 19.67
C PRO A 116 -5.37 -5.57 19.59
N LEU A 117 -5.90 -5.45 18.38
CA LEU A 117 -7.33 -5.44 18.08
C LEU A 117 -7.65 -6.80 17.46
N GLY A 118 -7.89 -7.79 18.31
CA GLY A 118 -8.29 -9.15 17.96
C GLY A 118 -9.68 -9.25 17.30
N THR A 119 -10.02 -8.33 16.41
CA THR A 119 -11.31 -8.28 15.71
C THR A 119 -11.10 -8.45 14.22
N SER A 120 -11.67 -9.51 13.67
CA SER A 120 -11.76 -9.86 12.24
C SER A 120 -12.24 -8.71 11.34
N SER A 121 -12.88 -7.70 11.93
CA SER A 121 -13.34 -6.47 11.27
C SER A 121 -12.17 -5.61 10.73
N VAL A 122 -11.06 -5.51 11.46
CA VAL A 122 -9.90 -4.70 11.02
C VAL A 122 -9.24 -5.38 9.83
N GLN A 123 -8.99 -6.69 9.92
CA GLN A 123 -8.45 -7.51 8.83
C GLN A 123 -9.29 -7.40 7.56
N LEU A 124 -10.62 -7.57 7.65
CA LEU A 124 -11.51 -7.44 6.51
C LEU A 124 -11.49 -6.03 5.90
N ILE A 125 -11.40 -4.96 6.70
CA ILE A 125 -11.36 -3.59 6.17
C ILE A 125 -10.05 -3.35 5.38
N LEU A 126 -8.94 -3.90 5.84
CA LEU A 126 -7.60 -3.72 5.26
C LEU A 126 -7.40 -4.50 3.96
N THR A 127 -8.02 -5.68 3.85
CA THR A 127 -8.11 -6.44 2.61
C THR A 127 -8.66 -5.64 1.42
N HIS A 128 -9.53 -4.66 1.67
CA HIS A 128 -10.14 -3.83 0.61
C HIS A 128 -9.20 -2.69 0.14
N MET A 129 -8.04 -2.54 0.78
CA MET A 129 -7.16 -1.37 0.63
C MET A 129 -5.98 -1.61 -0.32
N TYR A 130 -5.76 -2.85 -0.78
CA TYR A 130 -4.67 -3.14 -1.72
C TYR A 130 -4.93 -2.59 -3.11
N ILE A 131 -3.90 -2.02 -3.74
CA ILE A 131 -3.92 -1.69 -5.17
C ILE A 131 -2.78 -2.46 -5.84
N PRO A 132 -3.10 -3.47 -6.68
CA PRO A 132 -2.09 -4.30 -7.35
C PRO A 132 -1.08 -3.59 -8.24
N GLY A 133 -1.37 -2.37 -8.71
CA GLY A 133 -0.35 -1.59 -9.40
C GLY A 133 -0.82 -0.22 -9.87
N ALA A 134 0.12 0.50 -10.49
CA ALA A 134 -0.14 1.73 -11.21
C ALA A 134 0.59 1.73 -12.56
N LEU A 135 -0.10 2.19 -13.61
CA LEU A 135 0.47 2.52 -14.91
C LEU A 135 0.76 4.02 -14.95
N VAL A 136 2.04 4.38 -14.92
CA VAL A 136 2.50 5.77 -14.98
C VAL A 136 2.77 6.16 -16.43
N ASN A 137 2.12 7.24 -16.88
CA ASN A 137 2.26 7.84 -18.22
C ASN A 137 2.11 6.83 -19.37
N ASN A 138 1.29 5.79 -19.21
CA ASN A 138 1.13 4.68 -20.14
C ASN A 138 2.44 3.98 -20.56
N GLN A 139 3.47 4.06 -19.71
CA GLN A 139 4.82 3.61 -20.05
C GLN A 139 5.47 2.76 -18.95
N LEU A 140 5.21 3.07 -17.69
CA LEU A 140 5.85 2.42 -16.56
C LEU A 140 4.80 1.72 -15.70
N LEU A 141 4.87 0.39 -15.62
CA LEU A 141 4.10 -0.39 -14.65
C LEU A 141 4.86 -0.40 -13.32
N ALA A 142 4.22 0.12 -12.27
CA ALA A 142 4.74 0.14 -10.91
C ALA A 142 3.88 -0.77 -10.02
N ILE A 143 4.52 -1.79 -9.45
CA ILE A 143 3.91 -2.85 -8.62
C ILE A 143 4.82 -3.10 -7.41
N HIS A 144 4.28 -3.72 -6.37
CA HIS A 144 5.03 -3.96 -5.13
C HIS A 144 6.12 -5.01 -5.31
N GLY A 145 5.74 -6.20 -5.79
CA GLY A 145 6.66 -7.30 -6.07
C GLY A 145 7.09 -7.28 -7.53
N GLY A 146 6.50 -8.18 -8.33
CA GLY A 146 7.00 -8.45 -9.68
C GLY A 146 5.96 -9.07 -10.60
N LEU A 147 6.43 -9.60 -11.73
CA LEU A 147 5.57 -10.13 -12.78
C LEU A 147 4.96 -11.49 -12.40
N SER A 148 3.80 -11.79 -12.98
CA SER A 148 3.16 -13.10 -12.90
C SER A 148 3.20 -13.79 -14.28
N PRO A 149 3.45 -15.10 -14.36
CA PRO A 149 3.29 -15.88 -15.59
C PRO A 149 1.83 -15.96 -16.04
N ALA A 150 0.86 -15.67 -15.16
CA ALA A 150 -0.55 -15.62 -15.49
C ALA A 150 -0.99 -14.27 -16.10
N ILE A 151 -0.13 -13.25 -16.05
CA ILE A 151 -0.41 -11.89 -16.52
C ILE A 151 0.47 -11.58 -17.73
N HIS A 152 -0.17 -11.48 -18.89
CA HIS A 152 0.45 -11.09 -20.16
C HIS A 152 0.01 -9.69 -20.61
N TYR A 153 -1.15 -9.22 -20.14
CA TYR A 153 -1.75 -7.94 -20.51
C TYR A 153 -2.17 -7.15 -19.27
N LEU A 154 -2.08 -5.82 -19.32
CA LEU A 154 -2.47 -4.93 -18.21
C LEU A 154 -3.94 -5.08 -17.82
N ASP A 155 -4.82 -5.40 -18.78
CA ASP A 155 -6.24 -5.62 -18.50
C ASP A 155 -6.48 -6.81 -17.57
N GLN A 156 -5.59 -7.80 -17.55
CA GLN A 156 -5.68 -8.90 -16.60
C GLN A 156 -5.44 -8.43 -15.16
N ILE A 157 -4.60 -7.41 -14.95
CA ILE A 157 -4.43 -6.77 -13.64
C ILE A 157 -5.72 -6.06 -13.24
N ARG A 158 -6.35 -5.32 -14.18
CA ARG A 158 -7.61 -4.58 -13.93
C ARG A 158 -8.75 -5.51 -13.48
N MET A 159 -8.75 -6.77 -13.91
CA MET A 159 -9.77 -7.76 -13.60
C MET A 159 -9.54 -8.51 -12.28
N ILE A 160 -8.40 -8.34 -11.60
CA ILE A 160 -8.14 -9.01 -10.33
C ILE A 160 -9.15 -8.54 -9.28
N ASN A 161 -9.83 -9.51 -8.65
CA ASN A 161 -10.61 -9.24 -7.45
C ASN A 161 -9.64 -8.98 -6.28
N ARG A 162 -9.34 -7.71 -6.05
CA ARG A 162 -8.44 -7.28 -4.96
C ARG A 162 -9.12 -7.20 -3.60
N VAL A 163 -10.45 -7.36 -3.55
CA VAL A 163 -11.25 -7.26 -2.32
C VAL A 163 -11.30 -8.62 -1.63
N MET A 164 -10.13 -9.20 -1.39
CA MET A 164 -9.94 -10.48 -0.73
C MET A 164 -8.53 -10.59 -0.15
N GLU A 165 -8.36 -11.42 0.87
CA GLU A 165 -7.05 -11.68 1.44
C GLU A 165 -6.11 -12.15 0.34
N ILE A 166 -4.84 -11.70 0.38
CA ILE A 166 -3.88 -12.07 -0.65
C ILE A 166 -3.77 -13.60 -0.63
N PRO A 167 -4.06 -14.29 -1.74
CA PRO A 167 -3.96 -15.74 -1.78
C PRO A 167 -2.50 -16.19 -1.61
N SER A 168 -2.29 -17.46 -1.27
CA SER A 168 -0.96 -18.05 -1.16
C SER A 168 -0.29 -18.29 -2.52
N ASP A 169 -1.06 -18.24 -3.62
CA ASP A 169 -0.62 -18.38 -5.00
C ASP A 169 -1.50 -17.61 -5.99
N GLY A 170 -1.06 -17.56 -7.26
CA GLY A 170 -1.80 -16.97 -8.36
C GLY A 170 -1.48 -15.50 -8.63
N ALA A 171 -2.12 -14.95 -9.66
CA ALA A 171 -1.77 -13.65 -10.24
C ALA A 171 -1.69 -12.50 -9.22
N PHE A 172 -2.60 -12.47 -8.24
CA PHE A 172 -2.58 -11.44 -7.20
C PHE A 172 -1.37 -11.64 -6.25
N ALA A 173 -1.16 -12.87 -5.75
CA ALA A 173 0.01 -13.18 -4.93
C ALA A 173 1.32 -12.83 -5.65
N ASP A 174 1.42 -13.15 -6.93
CA ASP A 174 2.61 -12.90 -7.73
C ASP A 174 2.93 -11.39 -7.87
N LEU A 175 1.92 -10.55 -8.11
CA LEU A 175 2.11 -9.09 -8.19
C LEU A 175 2.63 -8.47 -6.88
N VAL A 176 2.31 -9.09 -5.75
CA VAL A 176 2.75 -8.66 -4.42
C VAL A 176 4.13 -9.23 -4.10
N TRP A 177 4.36 -10.52 -4.37
CA TRP A 177 5.46 -11.27 -3.76
C TRP A 177 6.59 -11.64 -4.71
N SER A 178 6.43 -11.46 -6.02
CA SER A 178 7.45 -11.89 -6.99
C SER A 178 8.71 -11.02 -6.93
N ASP A 179 9.87 -11.66 -7.11
CA ASP A 179 11.18 -11.00 -7.08
C ASP A 179 11.91 -11.17 -8.43
N PRO A 180 12.74 -10.21 -8.87
CA PRO A 180 13.61 -10.41 -10.02
C PRO A 180 14.78 -11.37 -9.72
N GLU A 181 15.16 -12.23 -10.68
CA GLU A 181 16.30 -13.15 -10.57
C GLU A 181 17.33 -13.04 -11.71
N PRO A 182 18.44 -12.30 -11.51
CA PRO A 182 19.47 -12.00 -12.52
C PRO A 182 20.02 -13.21 -13.29
N LYS A 183 19.96 -14.40 -12.69
CA LYS A 183 20.70 -15.58 -13.13
C LYS A 183 19.85 -16.63 -13.84
N THR A 184 18.54 -16.42 -13.94
CA THR A 184 17.62 -17.40 -14.53
C THR A 184 16.69 -16.74 -15.52
N ASN A 185 16.48 -17.38 -16.67
CA ASN A 185 15.44 -16.97 -17.61
C ASN A 185 14.10 -17.62 -17.23
N GLY A 186 13.02 -16.85 -17.33
CA GLY A 186 11.66 -17.33 -17.12
C GLY A 186 11.25 -17.38 -15.65
N PHE A 187 10.08 -17.98 -15.39
CA PHE A 187 9.46 -18.01 -14.06
C PHE A 187 9.82 -19.27 -13.30
N HIS A 188 10.32 -19.11 -12.07
CA HIS A 188 10.64 -20.22 -11.18
C HIS A 188 10.05 -19.99 -9.79
N LEU A 189 9.49 -21.05 -9.20
CA LEU A 189 8.94 -21.00 -7.85
C LEU A 189 10.06 -21.11 -6.81
N VAL A 190 10.07 -20.19 -5.86
CA VAL A 190 10.95 -20.20 -4.69
C VAL A 190 10.11 -20.09 -3.43
N SER A 191 10.46 -20.87 -2.41
CA SER A 191 9.82 -20.76 -1.10
C SER A 191 10.45 -19.62 -0.28
N ARG A 192 9.65 -18.63 0.14
CA ARG A 192 10.03 -17.69 1.20
C ARG A 192 9.32 -18.06 2.51
N PRO A 193 10.02 -18.08 3.65
CA PRO A 193 9.36 -18.22 4.94
C PRO A 193 8.38 -17.06 5.19
N PRO A 194 7.20 -17.29 5.80
CA PRO A 194 6.70 -18.55 6.32
C PRO A 194 5.62 -19.13 5.38
N THR A 195 6.05 -19.67 4.22
CA THR A 195 5.22 -20.44 3.26
C THR A 195 4.57 -19.64 2.14
N ILE A 196 5.21 -18.59 1.63
CA ILE A 196 4.78 -17.92 0.40
C ILE A 196 5.59 -18.48 -0.78
N ARG A 197 4.88 -18.91 -1.83
CA ARG A 197 5.50 -19.26 -3.10
C ARG A 197 5.77 -17.97 -3.86
N ILE A 198 7.03 -17.60 -3.92
CA ILE A 198 7.48 -16.44 -4.66
C ILE A 198 7.86 -16.88 -6.05
N LEU A 199 7.32 -16.20 -7.05
CA LEU A 199 7.82 -16.33 -8.40
C LEU A 199 9.03 -15.45 -8.58
N LYS A 200 10.10 -16.06 -9.06
CA LYS A 200 11.27 -15.35 -9.53
C LYS A 200 11.20 -15.22 -11.04
N ALA A 201 11.39 -14.02 -11.57
CA ALA A 201 11.29 -13.75 -13.00
C ALA A 201 12.37 -12.80 -13.49
N ILE A 202 13.03 -13.16 -14.61
CA ILE A 202 13.67 -12.24 -15.57
C ILE A 202 13.32 -12.69 -16.98
#